data_AF-A0A662B8S8-F1
#
_entry.id   AF-A0A662B8S8-F1
#
_cell.length_a   1.000
_cell.length_b   1.000
_cell.length_c   1.000
_cell.angle_alpha   90.00
_cell.angle_beta   90.00
_cell.angle_gamma   90.00
#
_symmetry.space_group_name_H-M   'P 1'
#
loop_
_entity.id
_entity.type
_entity.pdbx_description
1 polymer ?
#
loop_
_entity_poly.entity_id
_entity_poly.type
_entity_poly.pdbx_seq_one_letter_code
_entity_poly.pdbx_strand_id
1 'polypeptide(L)' 'MENLKKELKEKIIENLNLEDIEVADIADDDMLFGDGLGLDSIDALELIVMLDKDYGIKLTDPKQGKSIFQSINTMAQ' A
#
# COMPACT_ATOMS: atom_id res chain seq x y z
N MET A 1 14.29 -1.54 8.06
CA MET A 1 13.08 -2.13 7.46
C MET A 1 11.82 -1.70 8.20
N GLU A 2 11.74 -1.77 9.53
CA GLU A 2 10.54 -1.29 10.26
C GLU A 2 10.18 0.17 10.00
N ASN A 3 11.18 1.05 9.83
CA ASN A 3 10.93 2.46 9.51
C ASN A 3 10.27 2.65 8.14
N LEU A 4 10.68 1.87 7.12
CA LEU A 4 10.08 1.90 5.78
C LEU A 4 8.64 1.38 5.81
N LYS A 5 8.37 0.33 6.59
CA LYS A 5 7.01 -0.21 6.77
C LYS A 5 6.08 0.82 7.39
N LYS A 6 6.54 1.51 8.44
CA LYS A 6 5.78 2.56 9.12
C LYS A 6 5.48 3.73 8.17
N GLU A 7 6.50 4.18 7.43
CA GLU A 7 6.35 5.23 6.42
C GLU A 7 5.36 4.85 5.31
N LEU A 8 5.44 3.62 4.80
CA LEU A 8 4.51 3.11 3.80
C LEU A 8 3.07 3.12 4.33
N LYS A 9 2.84 2.61 5.54
CA LYS A 9 1.51 2.61 6.17
C LYS A 9 0.97 4.03 6.38
N GLU A 10 1.79 4.94 6.89
CA GLU A 10 1.43 6.36 7.06
C GLU A 10 1.01 6.96 5.71
N LYS A 11 1.83 6.78 4.67
CA LYS A 11 1.52 7.32 3.36
C LYS A 11 0.31 6.65 2.71
N ILE A 12 0.07 5.35 2.92
CA ILE A 12 -1.13 4.66 2.43
C ILE A 12 -2.37 5.30 3.06
N ILE A 13 -2.38 5.49 4.38
CA ILE A 13 -3.48 6.14 5.11
C ILE A 13 -3.70 7.57 4.61
N GLU A 14 -2.64 8.35 4.45
CA GLU A 14 -2.72 9.73 3.96
C GLU A 14 -3.18 9.82 2.50
N ASN A 15 -2.70 8.95 1.61
CA ASN A 15 -3.09 9.01 0.19
C ASN A 15 -4.52 8.56 -0.03
N LEU A 16 -4.94 7.51 0.69
CA LEU A 16 -6.27 6.91 0.55
C LEU A 16 -7.31 7.54 1.50
N ASN A 17 -6.92 8.57 2.27
CA ASN A 17 -7.75 9.25 3.26
C ASN A 17 -8.50 8.27 4.19
N LEU A 18 -7.78 7.29 4.73
CA LEU A 18 -8.33 6.30 5.64
C LEU A 18 -8.45 6.89 7.05
N GLU A 19 -9.47 7.72 7.27
CA GLU A 19 -9.65 8.45 8.54
C GLU A 19 -9.89 7.55 9.76
N ASP A 20 -10.40 6.34 9.55
CA ASP A 20 -10.72 5.36 10.60
C ASP A 20 -9.65 4.27 10.80
N ILE A 21 -8.49 4.39 10.14
CA ILE A 21 -7.43 3.37 10.20
C ILE A 21 -6.11 4.00 10.66
N GLU A 22 -5.53 3.46 11.73
CA GLU A 22 -4.20 3.84 12.15
C GLU A 22 -3.12 2.89 11.61
N VAL A 23 -1.87 3.37 11.62
CA VAL A 23 -0.69 2.59 11.24
C VAL A 23 -0.55 1.31 12.07
N ALA A 24 -1.07 1.32 13.29
CA ALA A 24 -1.08 0.18 14.21
C ALA A 24 -2.14 -0.87 13.84
N ASP A 25 -3.20 -0.49 13.13
CA ASP A 25 -4.28 -1.39 12.72
C ASP A 25 -3.93 -2.20 11.47
N ILE A 26 -2.98 -1.70 10.66
CA ILE A 26 -2.50 -2.40 9.46
C ILE A 26 -1.39 -3.36 9.87
N ALA A 27 -1.61 -4.67 9.80
CA ALA A 27 -0.53 -5.63 10.02
C ALA A 27 0.45 -5.65 8.84
N ASP A 28 1.70 -6.06 9.10
CA ASP A 28 2.72 -6.12 8.05
C ASP A 28 2.41 -7.16 6.97
N ASP A 29 1.66 -8.20 7.34
CA ASP A 29 1.24 -9.30 6.48
C ASP A 29 -0.21 -9.17 5.99
N ASP A 30 -0.91 -8.09 6.37
CA ASP A 30 -2.31 -7.89 5.96
C ASP A 30 -2.43 -7.62 4.47
N MET A 31 -3.53 -8.13 3.91
CA MET A 31 -3.89 -7.89 2.53
C MET A 31 -4.35 -6.45 2.35
N LEU A 32 -3.62 -5.66 1.55
CA LEU A 32 -4.03 -4.27 1.30
C LEU A 32 -5.34 -4.23 0.49
N PHE A 33 -5.53 -5.17 -0.45
CA PHE A 33 -6.74 -5.26 -1.28
C PHE A 33 -7.71 -6.34 -0.82
N GLY A 34 -9.01 -6.11 -1.03
CA GLY A 34 -10.05 -7.08 -0.74
C GLY A 34 -10.40 -7.12 0.75
N ASP A 35 -10.31 -8.30 1.38
CA ASP A 35 -10.80 -8.54 2.76
C ASP A 35 -9.93 -7.96 3.89
N GLY A 36 -8.76 -7.38 3.60
CA GLY A 36 -7.97 -6.68 4.60
C GLY A 36 -8.35 -5.22 4.72
N LEU A 37 -7.56 -4.31 4.13
CA LEU A 37 -7.81 -2.86 4.16
C LEU A 37 -9.03 -2.40 3.35
N GLY A 38 -9.71 -3.31 2.62
CA GLY A 38 -10.91 -2.96 1.87
C GLY A 38 -10.65 -2.19 0.58
N LEU A 39 -9.39 -2.02 0.17
CA LEU A 39 -9.04 -1.17 -0.97
C LEU A 39 -9.64 -1.69 -2.27
N ASP A 40 -10.16 -0.76 -3.06
CA ASP A 40 -10.76 -1.04 -4.35
C ASP A 40 -9.74 -0.94 -5.50
N SER A 41 -10.23 -1.04 -6.74
CA SER A 41 -9.36 -0.96 -7.92
C SER A 41 -8.88 0.45 -8.25
N ILE A 42 -9.55 1.49 -7.71
CA ILE A 42 -9.19 2.90 -7.85
C ILE A 42 -8.07 3.22 -6.86
N ASP A 43 -8.24 2.82 -5.59
CA ASP A 43 -7.23 2.95 -4.55
C ASP A 43 -5.91 2.30 -4.96
N ALA A 44 -6.01 1.13 -5.61
CA ALA A 44 -4.85 0.44 -6.16
C ALA A 44 -4.04 1.29 -7.14
N LEU A 45 -4.75 2.07 -7.97
CA LEU A 45 -4.15 2.89 -9.00
C LEU A 45 -3.49 4.13 -8.39
N GLU A 46 -4.10 4.72 -7.36
CA GLU A 46 -3.49 5.80 -6.59
C GLU A 46 -2.21 5.35 -5.88
N LEU A 47 -2.22 4.17 -5.25
CA LEU A 47 -1.03 3.59 -4.64
C LEU A 47 0.09 3.32 -5.67
N ILE A 48 -0.25 2.85 -6.87
CA ILE A 48 0.73 2.68 -7.97
C ILE A 48 1.38 4.01 -8.33
N VAL A 49 0.57 5.06 -8.51
CA VAL A 49 1.06 6.39 -8.89
C VAL A 49 1.90 7.01 -7.78
N MET A 50 1.50 6.80 -6.52
CA MET A 50 2.24 7.23 -5.35
C MET A 50 3.60 6.53 -5.27
N LEU A 51 3.67 5.21 -5.47
CA LEU A 51 4.95 4.49 -5.50
C LEU A 51 5.86 4.92 -6.66
N ASP A 52 5.31 5.19 -7.84
CA ASP A 52 6.09 5.71 -8.97
C ASP A 52 6.67 7.09 -8.65
N LYS A 53 5.90 7.97 -7.99
CA LYS A 53 6.34 9.32 -7.64
C LYS A 53 7.31 9.36 -6.47
N ASP A 54 7.04 8.64 -5.39
CA ASP A 54 7.80 8.70 -4.14
C ASP A 54 9.01 7.79 -4.15
N TYR A 55 8.89 6.60 -4.76
CA TYR A 55 9.92 5.57 -4.75
C TYR A 55 10.48 5.25 -6.14
N GLY A 56 9.92 5.81 -7.22
CA GLY A 56 10.36 5.53 -8.59
C GLY A 56 9.98 4.13 -9.09
N ILE A 57 9.05 3.45 -8.42
CA ILE A 57 8.65 2.09 -8.75
C ILE A 57 7.56 2.14 -9.84
N LYS A 58 7.96 1.88 -11.08
CA LYS A 58 7.02 1.77 -12.20
C LYS A 58 6.39 0.39 -12.28
N LEU A 59 5.12 0.33 -11.92
CA LEU A 59 4.26 -0.81 -12.22
C LEU A 59 3.66 -0.64 -13.62
N THR A 60 4.24 -1.34 -14.59
CA THR A 60 3.74 -1.37 -15.97
C THR A 60 2.54 -2.29 -16.16
N ASP A 61 2.27 -3.19 -15.21
CA ASP A 61 1.12 -4.10 -15.26
C ASP A 61 0.30 -4.01 -13.96
N PRO A 62 -1.00 -3.68 -14.03
CA PRO A 62 -1.85 -3.60 -12.85
C PRO A 62 -2.02 -4.94 -12.12
N LYS A 63 -1.80 -6.09 -12.79
CA LYS A 63 -1.77 -7.39 -12.11
C LYS A 63 -0.52 -7.55 -11.26
N GLN A 64 0.63 -7.01 -11.70
CA GLN A 64 1.83 -6.96 -10.89
C GLN A 64 1.63 -6.03 -9.68
N GLY A 65 0.85 -4.95 -9.85
CA GLY A 65 0.47 -4.08 -8.75
C GLY A 65 -0.19 -4.87 -7.62
N LYS A 66 -1.22 -5.67 -7.94
CA LYS A 66 -1.86 -6.54 -6.95
C LYS A 66 -0.91 -7.50 -6.23
N SER A 67 0.13 -8.01 -6.89
CA SER A 67 1.13 -8.85 -6.24
C SER A 67 2.10 -8.06 -5.35
N ILE A 68 2.50 -6.84 -5.75
CA ILE A 68 3.43 -6.01 -4.97
C ILE A 68 2.74 -5.42 -3.73
N PHE A 69 1.50 -4.98 -3.89
CA PHE A 69 0.64 -4.47 -2.80
C PHE A 69 -0.09 -5.60 -2.08
N GLN A 70 0.46 -6.82 -2.09
CA GLN A 70 -0.14 -7.92 -1.34
C GLN A 70 -0.05 -7.65 0.17
N SER A 71 1.08 -7.13 0.64
CA SER A 71 1.29 -6.79 2.05
C SER A 71 2.40 -5.75 2.21
N ILE A 72 2.43 -5.07 3.36
CA ILE A 72 3.49 -4.10 3.68
C ILE A 72 4.87 -4.79 3.70
N ASN A 73 4.94 -6.04 4.15
CA ASN A 73 6.15 -6.86 4.08
C ASN A 73 6.69 -7.00 2.66
N THR A 74 5.82 -7.19 1.67
CA THR A 74 6.20 -7.36 0.27
C THR A 74 6.77 -6.06 -0.30
N MET A 75 6.22 -4.92 0.12
CA MET A 75 6.67 -3.60 -0.30
C MET A 75 7.98 -3.16 0.36
N ALA A 76 8.22 -3.57 1.60
CA ALA A 76 9.39 -3.19 2.39
C ALA A 76 10.55 -4.21 2.35
N GLN A 77 10.48 -5.19 1.43
CA GLN A 77 11.44 -6.28 1.29
C GLN A 77 12.76 -5.86 0.65
#